data_AF-A0A7Y4ZEC2-F1
#
_entry.id   AF-A0A7Y4ZEC2-F1
#
_cell.length_a   1.000
_cell.length_b   1.000
_cell.length_c   1.000
_cell.angle_alpha   90.00
_cell.angle_beta   90.00
_cell.angle_gamma   90.00
#
_symmetry.space_group_name_H-M   'P 1'
#
loop_
_entity.id
_entity.type
_entity.pdbx_description
1 polymer ?
#
loop_
_entity_poly.entity_id
_entity_poly.type
_entity_poly.pdbx_seq_one_letter_code
_entity_poly.pdbx_strand_id
1 'polypeptide(L)'
;NHPNFIDSAFDIPVYLMAISKFPSAFLPELLGLNMAIEISGLGRVYLRLSEELRFWGIQSAIVDVHTSIDNLSSGHSALAIKAIQAYLDEVSACYGEDIMQTHWRRIYTGYCSLQTASNRFKFSLIGQYLLKRPRAHNNY
;
A
#
# COMPACT_ATOMS: atom_id res chain seq x y z
N ASN A 1 -0.63 -13.03 21.57
CA ASN A 1 -0.80 -13.68 20.26
C ASN A 1 -2.07 -14.50 20.25
N HIS A 2 -3.08 -14.06 19.50
CA HIS A 2 -4.30 -14.84 19.31
C HIS A 2 -4.02 -15.89 18.21
N PRO A 3 -4.33 -17.19 18.42
CA PRO A 3 -3.90 -18.28 17.54
C PRO A 3 -4.43 -18.19 16.10
N ASN A 4 -5.45 -17.36 15.86
CA ASN A 4 -6.06 -17.18 14.55
C ASN A 4 -5.44 -16.04 13.72
N PHE A 5 -4.49 -15.27 14.27
CA PHE A 5 -3.79 -14.22 13.52
C PHE A 5 -2.39 -14.65 13.13
N ILE A 6 -1.96 -14.19 11.96
CA ILE A 6 -0.55 -14.22 11.54
C ILE A 6 0.11 -12.99 12.17
N ASP A 7 1.15 -13.15 13.00
CA ASP A 7 1.79 -12.01 13.68
C ASP A 7 2.24 -10.92 12.70
N SER A 8 2.74 -11.29 11.52
CA SER A 8 3.14 -10.32 10.47
C SER A 8 1.96 -9.55 9.84
N ALA A 9 0.71 -9.92 10.12
CA ALA A 9 -0.46 -9.14 9.68
C ALA A 9 -0.49 -7.75 10.31
N PHE A 10 0.22 -7.57 11.44
CA PHE A 10 0.31 -6.29 12.12
C PHE A 10 1.45 -5.39 11.61
N ASP A 11 2.35 -5.90 10.76
CA ASP A 11 3.53 -5.14 10.31
C ASP A 11 3.13 -3.86 9.55
N ILE A 12 2.19 -3.96 8.61
CA ILE A 12 1.68 -2.81 7.84
C ILE A 12 0.98 -1.79 8.76
N PRO A 13 -0.05 -2.13 9.56
CA PRO A 13 -0.74 -1.13 10.37
C PRO A 13 0.15 -0.50 11.43
N VAL A 14 1.09 -1.25 12.04
CA VAL A 14 2.07 -0.67 12.97
C VAL A 14 3.02 0.28 12.24
N TYR A 15 3.50 -0.08 11.05
CA TYR A 15 4.33 0.81 10.24
C TYR A 15 3.61 2.11 9.88
N LEU A 16 2.39 2.03 9.34
CA LEU A 16 1.58 3.19 8.97
C LEU A 16 1.30 4.09 10.19
N MET A 17 0.99 3.48 11.34
CA MET A 17 0.79 4.22 12.59
C MET A 17 2.07 4.90 13.05
N ALA A 18 3.22 4.22 13.00
CA ALA A 18 4.48 4.77 13.48
C ALA A 18 4.94 5.96 12.63
N ILE A 19 4.93 5.82 11.30
CA ILE A 19 5.40 6.89 10.39
C ILE A 19 4.49 8.13 10.44
N SER A 20 3.17 7.93 10.60
CA SER A 20 2.22 9.04 10.72
C SER A 20 2.33 9.86 12.00
N LYS A 21 3.06 9.38 13.02
CA LYS A 21 3.34 10.15 14.25
C LYS A 21 4.39 11.24 14.07
N PHE A 22 5.13 11.23 12.96
CA PHE A 22 6.23 12.17 12.72
C PHE A 22 6.11 12.87 11.36
N PRO A 23 4.97 13.52 11.06
CA PRO A 23 4.67 14.02 9.73
C PRO A 23 5.65 15.11 9.27
N SER A 24 6.12 15.98 10.16
CA SER A 24 7.10 17.00 9.81
C SER A 24 8.46 16.42 9.45
N ALA A 25 8.84 15.30 10.08
CA ALA A 25 10.11 14.65 9.82
C ALA A 25 10.05 13.79 8.55
N PHE A 26 8.95 13.09 8.31
CA PHE A 26 8.79 12.14 7.20
C PHE A 26 7.83 12.60 6.11
N LEU A 27 7.60 13.90 5.95
CA LEU A 27 6.67 14.42 4.93
C LEU A 27 6.98 13.87 3.53
N PRO A 28 8.24 13.86 3.03
CA PRO A 28 8.56 13.26 1.75
C PRO A 28 8.16 11.77 1.66
N GLU A 29 8.53 10.98 2.66
CA GLU A 29 8.22 9.55 2.69
C GLU A 29 6.70 9.31 2.76
N LEU A 30 5.97 10.13 3.49
CA LEU A 30 4.51 10.07 3.59
C LEU A 30 3.84 10.38 2.26
N LEU A 31 4.34 11.36 1.50
CA LEU A 31 3.84 11.66 0.14
C LEU A 31 4.00 10.45 -0.79
N GLY A 32 5.19 9.83 -0.78
CA GLY A 32 5.46 8.64 -1.57
C GLY A 32 4.64 7.41 -1.13
N LEU A 33 4.51 7.21 0.18
CA LEU A 33 3.72 6.13 0.77
C LEU A 33 2.23 6.29 0.45
N ASN A 34 1.70 7.51 0.53
CA ASN A 34 0.34 7.84 0.11
C ASN A 34 0.14 7.47 -1.38
N MET A 35 1.04 7.92 -2.25
CA MET A 35 0.99 7.56 -3.68
C MET A 35 1.04 6.04 -3.91
N ALA A 36 1.85 5.30 -3.16
CA ALA A 36 1.90 3.84 -3.27
C ALA A 36 0.58 3.16 -2.86
N ILE A 37 -0.08 3.64 -1.81
CA ILE A 37 -1.40 3.14 -1.39
C ILE A 37 -2.43 3.44 -2.46
N GLU A 38 -2.51 4.70 -2.91
CA GLU A 38 -3.48 5.14 -3.90
C GLU A 38 -3.34 4.39 -5.23
N ILE A 39 -2.11 4.14 -5.67
CA ILE A 39 -1.84 3.38 -6.90
C ILE A 39 -2.01 1.88 -6.70
N SER A 40 -1.85 1.36 -5.47
CA SER A 40 -2.17 -0.04 -5.19
C SER A 40 -3.66 -0.36 -5.36
N GLY A 41 -4.52 0.65 -5.19
CA GLY A 41 -5.95 0.62 -5.52
C GLY A 41 -6.26 0.62 -7.01
N LEU A 42 -5.31 1.04 -7.86
CA LEU A 42 -5.52 1.16 -9.30
C LEU A 42 -5.37 -0.19 -10.01
N GLY A 43 -6.47 -0.65 -10.63
CA GLY A 43 -6.42 -1.58 -11.76
C GLY A 43 -7.08 -2.95 -11.53
N ARG A 44 -6.68 -3.92 -12.38
CA ARG A 44 -7.27 -5.27 -12.44
C ARG A 44 -7.21 -6.04 -11.12
N VAL A 45 -6.38 -5.65 -10.16
CA VAL A 45 -6.22 -6.33 -8.87
C VAL A 45 -7.46 -6.16 -7.99
N TYR A 46 -7.98 -4.94 -7.83
CA TYR A 46 -9.20 -4.70 -7.05
C TYR A 46 -10.45 -5.22 -7.77
N LEU A 47 -10.51 -5.10 -9.11
CA LEU A 47 -11.58 -5.71 -9.91
C LEU A 47 -11.60 -7.24 -9.76
N ARG A 48 -10.43 -7.88 -9.87
CA ARG A 48 -10.28 -9.33 -9.68
C ARG A 48 -10.59 -9.75 -8.25
N LEU A 49 -10.13 -9.00 -7.25
CA LEU A 49 -10.45 -9.28 -5.85
C LEU A 49 -11.96 -9.17 -5.59
N SER A 50 -12.61 -8.16 -6.17
CA SER A 50 -14.06 -7.99 -6.10
C SER A 50 -14.80 -9.18 -6.73
N GLU A 51 -14.34 -9.65 -7.89
CA GLU A 51 -14.85 -10.88 -8.53
C GLU A 51 -14.61 -12.13 -7.68
N GLU A 52 -13.40 -12.30 -7.12
CA GLU A 52 -13.04 -13.44 -6.27
C GLU A 52 -13.86 -13.46 -4.97
N LEU A 53 -14.06 -12.31 -4.33
CA LEU A 53 -14.91 -12.20 -3.12
C LEU A 53 -16.35 -12.60 -3.44
N ARG A 54 -16.92 -12.09 -4.55
CA ARG A 54 -18.27 -12.47 -5.00
C ARG A 54 -18.37 -13.96 -5.30
N PHE A 55 -17.35 -14.54 -5.95
CA PHE A 55 -17.30 -15.98 -6.23
C PHE A 55 -17.39 -16.82 -4.95
N TRP A 56 -16.74 -16.39 -3.87
CA TRP A 56 -16.80 -17.06 -2.56
C TRP A 56 -17.98 -16.63 -1.68
N GLY A 57 -18.94 -15.85 -2.19
CA GLY A 57 -20.11 -15.39 -1.44
C GLY A 57 -19.82 -14.31 -0.40
N ILE A 58 -18.66 -13.65 -0.48
CA ILE A 58 -18.25 -12.56 0.42
C ILE A 58 -18.65 -11.23 -0.21
N GLN A 59 -19.20 -10.32 0.60
CA GLN A 59 -19.62 -9.01 0.13
C GLN A 59 -18.39 -8.17 -0.31
N SER A 60 -18.38 -7.75 -1.58
CA SER A 60 -17.29 -6.98 -2.20
C SER A 60 -17.36 -5.46 -1.99
N ALA A 61 -18.36 -4.97 -1.24
CA ALA A 61 -18.70 -3.55 -1.15
C ALA A 61 -17.52 -2.64 -0.78
N ILE A 62 -16.62 -3.10 0.11
CA ILE A 62 -15.43 -2.33 0.49
C ILE A 62 -14.45 -2.14 -0.67
N VAL A 63 -14.31 -3.15 -1.53
CA VAL A 63 -13.41 -3.16 -2.70
C VAL A 63 -14.03 -2.34 -3.83
N ASP A 64 -15.35 -2.46 -4.02
CA ASP A 64 -16.10 -1.73 -5.04
C ASP A 64 -16.07 -0.21 -4.80
N VAL A 65 -16.19 0.22 -3.54
CA VAL A 65 -16.08 1.64 -3.16
C VAL A 65 -14.69 2.20 -3.50
N HIS A 66 -13.60 1.55 -3.08
CA HIS A 66 -12.23 1.99 -3.39
C HIS A 66 -11.98 2.09 -4.89
N THR A 67 -12.45 1.12 -5.67
CA THR A 67 -12.28 1.12 -7.14
C THR A 67 -12.95 2.33 -7.81
N SER A 68 -14.07 2.82 -7.27
CA SER A 68 -14.78 4.00 -7.81
C SER A 68 -14.16 5.34 -7.42
N ILE A 69 -13.47 5.40 -6.27
CA ILE A 69 -12.89 6.62 -5.69
C ILE A 69 -11.43 6.80 -6.15
N ASP A 70 -10.68 5.71 -6.25
CA ASP A 70 -9.27 5.69 -6.58
C ASP A 70 -9.11 5.60 -8.11
N ASN A 71 -9.28 6.72 -8.82
CA ASN A 71 -9.06 6.78 -10.26
C ASN A 71 -7.97 7.81 -10.65
N LEU A 72 -7.29 7.57 -11.77
CA LEU A 72 -6.19 8.39 -12.29
C LEU A 72 -6.63 9.73 -12.89
N SER A 73 -7.90 9.88 -13.27
CA SER A 73 -8.41 11.07 -13.96
C SER A 73 -8.83 12.20 -13.02
N SER A 74 -9.42 11.87 -11.86
CA SER A 74 -9.97 12.82 -10.89
C SER A 74 -9.96 12.31 -9.44
N GLY A 75 -9.53 11.07 -9.19
CA GLY A 75 -9.52 10.45 -7.87
C GLY A 75 -8.28 10.75 -7.03
N HIS A 76 -8.18 10.08 -5.89
CA HIS A 76 -7.11 10.32 -4.90
C HIS A 76 -5.69 10.11 -5.45
N SER A 77 -5.49 9.21 -6.41
CA SER A 77 -4.21 9.05 -7.12
C SER A 77 -3.75 10.32 -7.85
N ALA A 78 -4.67 11.05 -8.48
CA ALA A 78 -4.36 12.33 -9.12
C ALA A 78 -4.02 13.41 -8.09
N LEU A 79 -4.69 13.40 -6.94
CA LEU A 79 -4.38 14.30 -5.82
C LEU A 79 -3.01 14.01 -5.21
N ALA A 80 -2.62 12.73 -5.09
CA ALA A 80 -1.31 12.33 -4.60
C ALA A 80 -0.18 12.86 -5.50
N ILE A 81 -0.35 12.74 -6.83
CA ILE A 81 0.61 13.29 -7.80
C ILE A 81 0.71 14.81 -7.68
N LYS A 82 -0.44 15.50 -7.62
CA LYS A 82 -0.47 16.97 -7.47
C LYS A 82 0.19 17.44 -6.17
N ALA A 83 -0.02 16.72 -5.07
CA ALA A 83 0.61 17.03 -3.78
C ALA A 83 2.14 16.89 -3.86
N ILE A 84 2.64 15.84 -4.51
CA ILE A 84 4.08 15.64 -4.75
C ILE A 84 4.65 16.77 -5.62
N GLN A 85 3.97 17.13 -6.70
CA GLN A 85 4.40 18.22 -7.59
C GLN A 85 4.49 19.54 -6.84
N ALA A 86 3.40 19.95 -6.17
CA ALA A 86 3.37 21.18 -5.39
C ALA A 86 4.46 21.24 -4.33
N TYR A 87 4.72 20.11 -3.65
CA TYR A 87 5.78 20.01 -2.65
C TYR A 87 7.17 20.19 -3.24
N LEU A 88 7.48 19.51 -4.35
CA LEU A 88 8.80 19.61 -4.99
C LEU A 88 9.03 20.98 -5.63
N ASP A 89 7.98 21.59 -6.19
CA ASP A 89 8.03 22.95 -6.73
C ASP A 89 8.38 23.96 -5.62
N GLU A 90 7.73 23.84 -4.44
CA GLU A 90 8.04 24.67 -3.27
C GLU A 90 9.47 24.46 -2.77
N VAL A 91 9.91 23.20 -2.63
CA VAL A 91 11.28 22.89 -2.17
C VAL A 91 12.31 23.43 -3.17
N SER A 92 12.06 23.30 -4.47
CA SER A 92 12.94 23.84 -5.52
C SER A 92 13.02 25.36 -5.43
N ALA A 93 11.88 26.04 -5.28
CA ALA A 93 11.82 27.50 -5.19
C ALA A 93 12.50 28.06 -3.94
N CYS A 94 12.41 27.38 -2.80
CA CYS A 94 12.97 27.86 -1.54
C CYS A 94 14.42 27.43 -1.30
N TYR A 95 14.82 26.24 -1.76
CA TYR A 95 16.08 25.60 -1.37
C TYR A 95 16.94 25.11 -2.54
N GLY A 96 16.45 25.25 -3.78
CA GLY A 96 17.16 24.86 -5.00
C GLY A 96 16.98 23.39 -5.38
N GLU A 97 17.40 23.08 -6.61
CA GLU A 97 17.17 21.77 -7.23
C GLU A 97 17.88 20.62 -6.51
N ASP A 98 19.10 20.83 -5.99
CA ASP A 98 19.87 19.79 -5.30
C ASP A 98 19.14 19.27 -4.04
N ILE A 99 18.51 20.19 -3.29
CA ILE A 99 17.72 19.85 -2.12
C ILE A 99 16.41 19.17 -2.54
N MET A 100 15.75 19.68 -3.57
CA MET A 100 14.55 19.06 -4.15
C MET A 100 14.82 17.61 -4.60
N GLN A 101 15.96 17.32 -5.23
CA GLN A 101 16.36 15.95 -5.60
C GLN A 101 16.56 15.04 -4.40
N THR A 102 17.07 15.58 -3.29
CA THR A 102 17.18 14.83 -2.04
C THR A 102 15.80 14.47 -1.49
N HIS A 103 14.84 15.40 -1.57
CA HIS A 103 13.47 15.15 -1.17
C HIS A 103 12.76 14.17 -2.12
N TRP A 104 13.02 14.23 -3.42
CA TRP A 104 12.51 13.27 -4.40
C TRP A 104 12.94 11.83 -4.09
N ARG A 105 14.21 11.62 -3.72
CA ARG A 105 14.71 10.29 -3.29
C ARG A 105 13.99 9.78 -2.04
N ARG A 106 13.63 10.67 -1.11
CA ARG A 106 12.87 10.32 0.08
C ARG A 106 11.41 9.96 -0.26
N ILE A 107 10.78 10.68 -1.20
CA ILE A 107 9.47 10.32 -1.75
C ILE A 107 9.53 8.92 -2.37
N TYR A 108 10.52 8.64 -3.20
CA TYR A 108 10.70 7.31 -3.78
C TYR A 108 10.90 6.22 -2.71
N THR A 109 11.67 6.52 -1.65
CA THR A 109 11.84 5.62 -0.50
C THR A 109 10.52 5.32 0.19
N GLY A 110 9.70 6.35 0.43
CA GLY A 110 8.35 6.22 0.96
C GLY A 110 7.46 5.34 0.08
N TYR A 111 7.51 5.52 -1.24
CA TYR A 111 6.78 4.70 -2.19
C TYR A 111 7.16 3.21 -2.10
N CYS A 112 8.47 2.91 -2.10
CA CYS A 112 8.96 1.53 -1.98
C CYS A 112 8.72 0.89 -0.60
N SER A 113 8.55 1.71 0.44
CA SER A 113 8.40 1.23 1.82
C SER A 113 7.16 0.37 2.03
N LEU A 114 6.07 0.62 1.29
CA LEU A 114 4.84 -0.17 1.36
C LEU A 114 5.08 -1.63 0.93
N GLN A 115 5.84 -1.82 -0.14
CA GLN A 115 6.22 -3.17 -0.57
C GLN A 115 7.10 -3.85 0.48
N THR A 116 8.02 -3.11 1.08
CA THR A 116 8.92 -3.64 2.12
C THR A 116 8.14 -4.07 3.37
N ALA A 117 7.23 -3.23 3.86
CA ALA A 117 6.39 -3.50 5.03
C ALA A 117 5.43 -4.69 4.81
N SER A 118 5.03 -4.97 3.56
CA SER A 118 4.14 -6.09 3.23
C SER A 118 4.85 -7.43 3.03
N ASN A 119 6.17 -7.45 2.82
CA ASN A 119 6.90 -8.68 2.47
C ASN A 119 6.76 -9.79 3.51
N ARG A 120 6.95 -9.46 4.80
CA ARG A 120 6.89 -10.46 5.89
C ARG A 120 5.51 -11.13 5.95
N PHE A 121 4.45 -10.36 5.74
CA PHE A 121 3.10 -10.88 5.67
C PHE A 121 2.89 -11.80 4.47
N LYS A 122 3.32 -11.39 3.26
CA LYS A 122 3.22 -12.21 2.04
C LYS A 122 3.89 -13.58 2.22
N PHE A 123 5.11 -13.61 2.75
CA PHE A 123 5.83 -14.87 3.01
C PHE A 123 5.16 -15.73 4.09
N SER A 124 4.73 -15.11 5.19
CA SER A 124 4.07 -15.82 6.28
C SER A 124 2.72 -16.41 5.85
N LEU A 125 1.98 -15.71 4.98
CA LEU A 125 0.72 -16.19 4.42
C LEU A 125 0.91 -17.43 3.54
N ILE A 126 1.91 -17.41 2.65
CA ILE A 126 2.26 -18.58 1.82
C ILE A 126 2.67 -19.76 2.72
N GLY A 127 3.51 -19.52 3.73
CA GLY A 127 3.93 -20.55 4.67
C GLY A 127 2.75 -21.16 5.43
N GLN A 128 1.85 -20.34 5.97
CA GLN A 128 0.67 -20.84 6.67
C GLN A 128 -0.30 -21.60 5.76
N TYR A 129 -0.49 -21.14 4.52
CA TYR A 129 -1.30 -21.86 3.55
C TYR A 129 -0.73 -23.25 3.25
N LEU A 130 0.58 -23.35 2.99
CA LEU A 130 1.23 -24.63 2.72
C LEU A 130 1.14 -25.60 3.91
N LEU A 131 1.23 -25.09 5.15
CA LEU A 131 1.08 -25.91 6.36
C LEU A 131 -0.34 -26.41 6.59
N LYS A 132 -1.36 -25.60 6.24
CA LYS A 132 -2.78 -25.91 6.45
C LYS A 132 -3.45 -26.57 5.24
N ARG A 133 -2.78 -26.64 4.09
CA ARG A 133 -3.33 -27.27 2.88
C ARG A 133 -3.57 -28.76 3.16
N PRO A 134 -4.78 -29.29 2.95
CA PRO A 134 -5.02 -30.72 3.06
C PRO A 134 -4.12 -31.45 2.06
N ARG A 135 -3.34 -32.42 2.54
CA ARG A 135 -2.59 -33.33 1.64
C ARG A 135 -3.64 -34.07 0.81
N ALA A 136 -3.54 -33.96 -0.51
CA ALA A 136 -4.39 -34.74 -1.40
C ALA A 136 -4.27 -36.22 -0.97
N HIS A 137 -5.40 -36.84 -0.59
CA HIS A 137 -5.47 -38.27 -0.44
C HIS A 137 -5.24 -38.86 -1.83
N ASN A 138 -4.06 -39.45 -2.01
CA ASN A 138 -3.74 -40.20 -3.22
C ASN A 138 -4.45 -41.55 -3.08
N ASN A 139 -5.72 -41.60 -3.50
CA ASN A 139 -6.43 -42.86 -3.67
C ASN A 139 -6.03 -43.44 -5.04
N TYR A 140 -5.07 -44.36 -5.03
CA TYR A 140 -4.91 -45.36 -6.08
C TYR A 140 -5.84 -46.54 -5.80
#